data_AF-A0A1I2G2N8-F1
#
_entry.id   AF-A0A1I2G2N8-F1
#
_cell.length_a   1.000
_cell.length_b   1.000
_cell.length_c   1.000
_cell.angle_alpha   90.00
_cell.angle_beta   90.00
_cell.angle_gamma   90.00
#
_symmetry.space_group_name_H-M   'P 1'
#
loop_
_entity.id
_entity.type
_entity.pdbx_description
1 polymer ?
#
loop_
_entity_poly.entity_id
_entity_poly.type
_entity_poly.pdbx_seq_one_letter_code
_entity_poly.pdbx_strand_id
1 'polypeptide(L)'
;MAAYKPSDYELLRRRCAELKEQGWKQSKIAQALGLTQGWVSRTLKKYRQEGQASLTWRKPSGPDCRLTNEQIVQLLAELNKGAEHHGFSGAVWTRPRVNEVIKK
;
A
#
# COMPACT_ATOMS: atom_id res chain seq x y z
N MET A 1 -19.50 13.92 10.66
CA MET A 1 -19.04 12.52 10.48
C MET A 1 -18.43 12.08 11.80
N ALA A 2 -18.63 10.82 12.19
CA ALA A 2 -17.98 10.29 13.38
C ALA A 2 -16.45 10.30 13.21
N ALA A 3 -15.73 10.63 14.28
CA ALA A 3 -14.27 10.66 14.29
C ALA A 3 -13.76 9.27 14.69
N TYR A 4 -13.21 8.53 13.73
CA TYR A 4 -12.65 7.20 13.93
C TYR A 4 -11.12 7.22 13.80
N LYS A 5 -10.44 6.35 14.54
CA LYS A 5 -8.99 6.14 14.37
C LYS A 5 -8.75 5.28 13.12
N PRO A 6 -7.58 5.38 12.46
CA PRO A 6 -7.24 4.53 11.32
C PRO A 6 -7.42 3.02 11.58
N SER A 7 -7.18 2.57 12.83
CA SER A 7 -7.39 1.20 13.30
C SER A 7 -8.84 0.71 13.16
N ASP A 8 -9.81 1.61 13.24
CA ASP A 8 -11.22 1.24 13.37
C ASP A 8 -11.86 0.95 12.00
N TYR A 9 -11.25 1.42 10.92
CA TYR A 9 -11.82 1.33 9.57
C TYR A 9 -11.92 -0.10 9.03
N GLU A 10 -11.10 -1.03 9.50
CA GLU A 10 -11.28 -2.44 9.16
C GLU A 10 -12.57 -3.01 9.76
N LEU A 11 -12.79 -2.76 11.05
CA LEU A 11 -14.02 -3.17 11.73
C LEU A 11 -15.25 -2.53 11.09
N LEU A 12 -15.19 -1.22 10.78
CA LEU A 12 -16.28 -0.51 10.12
C LEU A 12 -16.59 -1.10 8.73
N ARG A 13 -15.56 -1.51 7.98
CA ARG A 13 -15.75 -2.14 6.66
C ARG A 13 -16.46 -3.48 6.79
N ARG A 14 -16.05 -4.33 7.73
CA ARG A 14 -16.72 -5.60 8.03
C ARG A 14 -18.17 -5.37 8.46
N ARG A 15 -18.41 -4.43 9.37
CA ARG A 15 -19.76 -4.08 9.82
C ARG A 15 -20.66 -3.55 8.70
N CYS A 16 -20.09 -2.77 7.78
CA CYS A 16 -20.79 -2.30 6.60
C CYS A 16 -21.26 -3.45 5.70
N ALA A 17 -20.43 -4.48 5.51
CA ALA A 17 -20.78 -5.67 4.74
C ALA A 17 -21.87 -6.48 5.45
N GLU A 18 -21.73 -6.76 6.75
CA GLU A 18 -22.72 -7.46 7.58
C GLU A 18 -24.10 -6.78 7.52
N LEU A 19 -24.15 -5.46 7.72
CA LEU A 19 -25.42 -4.72 7.65
C LEU A 19 -26.03 -4.80 6.25
N LYS A 20 -25.21 -4.86 5.20
CA LYS A 20 -25.70 -5.00 3.84
C LYS A 20 -26.29 -6.39 3.59
N GLU A 21 -25.69 -7.44 4.12
CA GLU A 21 -26.20 -8.81 4.08
C GLU A 21 -27.51 -8.96 4.86
N GLN A 22 -27.67 -8.22 5.96
CA GLN A 22 -28.93 -8.08 6.70
C GLN A 22 -30.00 -7.28 5.94
N GLY A 23 -29.76 -6.88 4.68
CA GLY A 23 -30.74 -6.21 3.84
C GLY A 23 -30.83 -4.69 4.04
N TRP A 24 -29.93 -4.07 4.81
CA TRP A 24 -30.00 -2.63 5.04
C TRP A 24 -29.74 -1.81 3.76
N LYS A 25 -30.45 -0.69 3.65
CA LYS A 25 -30.18 0.33 2.63
C LYS A 25 -28.89 1.07 2.94
N GLN A 26 -28.09 1.40 1.93
CA GLN A 26 -26.79 2.08 2.10
C GLN A 26 -26.90 3.40 2.86
N SER A 27 -27.98 4.15 2.67
CA SER A 27 -28.25 5.39 3.40
C SER A 27 -28.39 5.17 4.91
N LYS A 28 -29.11 4.12 5.33
CA LYS A 28 -29.23 3.75 6.74
C LYS A 28 -27.91 3.25 7.32
N ILE A 29 -27.12 2.50 6.55
CA ILE A 29 -25.78 2.06 6.96
C ILE A 29 -24.88 3.28 7.20
N ALA A 30 -24.87 4.24 6.27
CA ALA A 30 -24.09 5.46 6.38
C ALA A 30 -24.46 6.27 7.64
N GLN A 31 -25.76 6.42 7.91
CA GLN A 31 -26.27 7.08 9.11
C GLN A 31 -25.86 6.33 10.39
N ALA A 32 -26.03 5.00 10.42
CA ALA A 32 -25.72 4.18 11.60
C ALA A 32 -24.22 4.16 11.92
N LEU A 33 -23.35 4.18 10.91
CA LEU A 33 -21.90 4.19 11.07
C LEU A 33 -21.32 5.62 11.13
N GLY A 34 -22.13 6.68 11.00
CA GLY A 34 -21.63 8.05 10.97
C GLY A 34 -20.66 8.37 9.81
N LEU A 35 -20.72 7.60 8.72
CA LEU A 35 -19.85 7.70 7.54
C LEU A 35 -20.63 8.22 6.32
N THR A 36 -19.92 8.57 5.24
CA THR A 36 -20.56 9.03 4.00
C THR A 36 -21.10 7.85 3.20
N GLN A 37 -22.19 8.08 2.44
CA GLN A 37 -22.71 7.08 1.50
C GLN A 37 -21.67 6.68 0.44
N GLY A 38 -20.81 7.61 0.01
CA GLY A 38 -19.72 7.32 -0.92
C GLY A 38 -18.67 6.35 -0.36
N TRP A 39 -18.42 6.36 0.96
CA TRP A 39 -17.57 5.38 1.62
C TRP A 39 -18.24 4.00 1.69
N VAL A 40 -19.54 3.96 2.02
CA VAL A 40 -20.34 2.72 2.05
C VAL A 40 -20.39 2.08 0.67
N SER A 41 -20.69 2.85 -0.38
CA SER A 41 -20.75 2.37 -1.77
C SER A 41 -19.42 1.76 -2.22
N ARG A 42 -18.30 2.46 -1.96
CA ARG A 42 -16.95 1.96 -2.27
C ARG A 42 -16.61 0.67 -1.54
N THR A 43 -16.90 0.61 -0.24
CA THR A 43 -16.67 -0.57 0.59
C THR A 43 -17.46 -1.78 0.07
N LEU A 44 -18.75 -1.61 -0.21
CA LEU A 44 -19.60 -2.68 -0.73
C LEU A 44 -19.26 -3.08 -2.16
N LYS A 45 -18.79 -2.14 -2.99
CA LYS A 45 -18.26 -2.48 -4.32
C LYS A 45 -17.04 -3.40 -4.19
N LYS A 46 -16.08 -3.04 -3.34
CA LYS A 46 -14.88 -3.85 -3.09
C LYS A 46 -15.23 -5.23 -2.52
N TYR A 47 -16.14 -5.26 -1.54
CA TYR A 47 -16.64 -6.51 -0.95
C TYR A 47 -17.22 -7.46 -2.01
N ARG A 48 -18.05 -6.94 -2.92
CA ARG A 48 -18.65 -7.75 -3.99
C ARG A 48 -17.65 -8.26 -5.03
N GLN A 49 -16.56 -7.54 -5.25
CA GLN A 49 -15.56 -7.90 -6.27
C GLN A 49 -14.49 -8.86 -5.74
N GLU A 50 -14.07 -8.69 -4.48
CA GLU A 50 -12.89 -9.35 -3.92
C GLU A 50 -13.19 -10.16 -2.64
N GLY A 51 -14.45 -10.17 -2.18
CA GLY A 51 -14.90 -10.92 -1.00
C GLY A 51 -14.43 -10.33 0.34
N GLN A 52 -14.57 -11.12 1.41
CA GLN A 52 -14.31 -10.69 2.80
C GLN A 52 -12.85 -10.27 3.03
N ALA A 53 -11.90 -10.93 2.38
CA ALA A 53 -10.46 -10.65 2.52
C ALA A 53 -10.08 -9.23 2.04
N SER A 54 -10.93 -8.60 1.22
CA SER A 54 -10.74 -7.24 0.71
C SER A 54 -10.99 -6.14 1.75
N LEU A 55 -11.71 -6.48 2.83
CA LEU A 55 -12.08 -5.56 3.90
C LEU A 55 -10.98 -5.37 4.94
N THR A 56 -10.07 -6.35 5.02
CA THR A 56 -8.86 -6.31 5.85
C THR A 56 -8.02 -5.10 5.48
N TRP A 57 -7.55 -4.36 6.48
CA TRP A 57 -6.60 -3.28 6.25
C TRP A 57 -5.28 -3.88 5.78
N ARG A 58 -4.74 -3.33 4.69
CA ARG A 58 -3.39 -3.60 4.24
C ARG A 58 -2.65 -2.27 4.21
N LYS A 59 -1.44 -2.25 4.77
CA LYS A 59 -0.53 -1.11 4.57
C LYS A 59 -0.36 -0.93 3.06
N PRO A 60 -0.56 0.27 2.50
CA PRO A 60 -0.29 0.52 1.10
C PRO A 60 1.14 0.07 0.78
N SER A 61 1.29 -0.77 -0.24
CA SER A 61 2.62 -1.06 -0.78
C SER A 61 3.19 0.27 -1.28
N GLY A 62 4.49 0.49 -1.04
CA GLY A 62 5.19 1.61 -1.66
C GLY A 62 5.17 1.49 -3.19
N PRO A 63 5.72 2.48 -3.91
CA PRO A 63 5.91 2.35 -5.35
C PRO A 63 6.71 1.08 -5.66
N ASP A 64 6.36 0.43 -6.76
CA ASP A 64 7.11 -0.74 -7.24
C ASP A 64 8.58 -0.38 -7.48
N CYS A 65 9.46 -1.38 -7.32
CA CYS A 65 10.87 -1.19 -7.61
C CYS A 65 11.04 -0.73 -9.07
N ARG A 66 11.79 0.35 -9.28
CA ARG A 66 12.04 0.90 -10.62
C ARG A 66 13.13 0.14 -11.38
N LEU A 67 13.86 -0.75 -10.71
CA LEU A 67 14.89 -1.58 -11.32
C LEU A 67 14.31 -2.92 -11.72
N THR A 68 14.66 -3.38 -12.93
CA THR A 68 14.39 -4.75 -13.35
C THR A 68 15.29 -5.73 -12.59
N ASN A 69 14.96 -7.02 -12.63
CA ASN A 69 15.77 -8.05 -11.98
C ASN A 69 17.20 -8.09 -12.55
N GLU A 70 17.35 -7.88 -13.87
CA GLU A 70 18.64 -7.84 -14.55
C GLU A 70 19.47 -6.65 -14.06
N GLN A 71 18.84 -5.48 -13.91
CA GLN A 71 19.50 -4.28 -13.37
C GLN A 71 19.91 -4.46 -11.91
N ILE A 72 19.14 -5.22 -11.11
CA ILE A 72 19.52 -5.57 -9.75
C ILE A 72 20.74 -6.48 -9.75
N VAL A 73 20.79 -7.50 -10.61
CA VAL A 73 21.96 -8.39 -10.72
C VAL A 73 23.20 -7.62 -11.18
N GLN A 74 23.05 -6.74 -12.16
CA GLN A 74 24.14 -5.86 -12.61
C GLN A 74 24.60 -4.94 -11.49
N LEU A 75 23.67 -4.32 -10.75
CA LEU A 75 24.01 -3.47 -9.62
C LEU A 75 24.79 -4.25 -8.56
N LEU A 76 24.39 -5.48 -8.23
CA LEU A 76 25.13 -6.33 -7.29
C LEU A 76 26.56 -6.61 -7.77
N ALA A 77 26.74 -6.90 -9.06
CA ALA A 77 28.07 -7.08 -9.65
C ALA A 77 28.92 -5.79 -9.55
N GLU A 78 28.34 -4.62 -9.81
CA GLU A 78 29.02 -3.33 -9.68
C GLU A 78 29.38 -2.97 -8.23
N LEU A 79 28.48 -3.25 -7.28
CA LEU A 79 28.73 -3.02 -5.85
C LEU A 79 29.87 -3.91 -5.32
N ASN A 80 29.99 -5.13 -5.85
CA ASN A 80 31.08 -6.06 -5.52
C ASN A 80 32.46 -5.59 -6.00
N LYS A 81 32.53 -4.74 -7.03
CA LYS A 81 33.80 -4.11 -7.44
C LYS A 81 34.32 -3.09 -6.42
N GLY A 82 33.46 -2.64 -5.51
CA GLY A 82 33.78 -1.69 -4.44
C GLY A 82 33.55 -0.23 -4.85
N ALA A 83 33.32 0.63 -3.86
CA ALA A 83 33.02 2.05 -4.09
C ALA A 83 34.19 2.80 -4.75
N GLU A 84 35.42 2.42 -4.42
CA GLU A 84 36.64 3.03 -4.97
C GLU A 84 36.80 2.76 -6.46
N HIS A 85 36.36 1.60 -6.95
CA HIS A 85 36.33 1.27 -8.37
C HIS A 85 35.48 2.27 -9.18
N HIS A 86 34.44 2.83 -8.56
CA HIS A 86 33.56 3.83 -9.17
C HIS A 86 34.04 5.27 -8.97
N GLY A 87 35.24 5.47 -8.41
CA GLY A 87 35.85 6.78 -8.17
C GLY A 87 35.41 7.45 -6.87
N PHE A 88 34.72 6.73 -5.97
CA PHE A 88 34.32 7.28 -4.68
C PHE A 88 35.46 7.20 -3.66
N SER A 89 35.59 8.23 -2.83
CA SER A 89 36.54 8.21 -1.72
C SER A 89 36.06 7.24 -0.64
N GLY A 90 36.92 6.26 -0.34
CA GLY A 90 36.73 5.23 0.68
C GLY A 90 35.75 4.12 0.29
N ALA A 91 35.91 2.95 0.91
CA ALA A 91 35.09 1.75 0.72
C ALA A 91 33.67 1.83 1.36
N VAL A 92 32.97 2.96 1.20
CA VAL A 92 31.63 3.19 1.77
C VAL A 92 30.60 3.37 0.66
N TRP A 93 29.52 2.60 0.73
CA TRP A 93 28.35 2.77 -0.12
C TRP A 93 27.29 3.63 0.58
N THR A 94 26.83 4.68 -0.10
CA THR A 94 25.73 5.53 0.36
C THR A 94 24.63 5.59 -0.69
N ARG A 95 23.41 5.95 -0.29
CA ARG A 95 22.26 6.04 -1.22
C ARG A 95 22.55 6.92 -2.45
N PRO A 96 23.21 8.10 -2.33
CA PRO A 96 23.61 8.89 -3.49
C PRO A 96 24.59 8.15 -4.42
N ARG A 97 25.62 7.50 -3.86
CA ARG A 97 26.64 6.76 -4.64
C ARG A 97 26.02 5.59 -5.41
N VAL A 98 25.13 4.83 -4.75
CA VAL A 98 24.39 3.74 -5.40
C VAL A 98 23.50 4.28 -6.52
N ASN A 99 22.85 5.43 -6.33
CA ASN A 99 22.06 6.08 -7.38
C ASN A 99 22.91 6.51 -8.59
N GLU A 100 24.15 6.94 -8.39
CA GLU A 100 25.05 7.26 -9.50
C GLU A 100 25.41 6.02 -10.32
N VAL A 101 25.64 4.88 -9.65
CA VAL A 101 25.89 3.59 -10.33
C VAL A 101 24.66 3.12 -11.10
N ILE A 102 23.46 3.30 -10.54
CA ILE A 102 22.19 2.94 -11.19
C ILE A 102 21.90 3.79 -12.44
N LYS A 103 22.37 5.04 -12.48
CA LYS A 103 22.09 5.99 -13.59
C LYS A 103 23.05 5.84 -14.78
N LYS A 104 24.17 5.16 -14.61
CA LYS A 104 25.13 4.85 -15.68
C LYS A 104 24.58 3.74 -16.56
#